data_AF-A0A3S2PK19-F1
#
_entry.id   AF-A0A3S2PK19-F1
#
_cell.length_a   1.000
_cell.length_b   1.000
_cell.length_c   1.000
_cell.angle_alpha   90.00
_cell.angle_beta   90.00
_cell.angle_gamma   90.00
#
_symmetry.space_group_name_H-M   'P 1'
#
loop_
_entity.id
_entity.type
_entity.pdbx_description
1 polymer ?
#
loop_
_entity_poly.entity_id
_entity_poly.type
_entity_poly.pdbx_seq_one_letter_code
_entity_poly.pdbx_strand_id
1 'polypeptide(L)' 'MAGKAVLLALLLVCVTADAADRAGLMRKPLCPKMEIAACPMNFAPVCGSDGNTYANECTLCVQSRKIKMEILIAKEDSC' A
#
# COMPACT_ATOMS: atom_id res chain seq x y z
N MET A 1 -1.17 43.97 -16.91
CA MET A 1 -2.34 43.06 -16.81
C MET A 1 -1.94 41.58 -16.95
N ALA A 2 -0.89 41.25 -17.72
CA ALA A 2 -0.37 39.88 -17.83
C ALA A 2 0.25 39.31 -16.54
N GLY A 3 0.94 40.13 -15.73
CA GLY A 3 1.64 39.64 -14.52
C GLY A 3 0.73 39.06 -13.43
N LYS A 4 -0.47 39.62 -13.23
CA LYS A 4 -1.47 39.06 -12.30
C LYS A 4 -2.02 37.72 -12.80
N ALA A 5 -2.22 37.57 -14.11
CA ALA A 5 -2.69 36.32 -14.70
C ALA A 5 -1.65 35.20 -14.58
N VAL A 6 -0.35 35.53 -14.73
CA VAL A 6 0.75 34.58 -14.53
C VAL A 6 0.88 34.16 -13.05
N LEU A 7 0.77 35.11 -12.11
CA LEU A 7 0.75 34.81 -10.68
C LEU A 7 -0.43 33.93 -10.27
N LEU A 8 -1.64 34.20 -10.80
CA LEU A 8 -2.82 33.37 -10.56
C LEU A 8 -2.68 31.97 -11.17
N ALA A 9 -2.07 31.85 -12.35
CA ALA A 9 -1.80 30.56 -12.98
C ALA A 9 -0.76 29.73 -12.19
N LEU A 10 0.31 30.35 -11.68
CA LEU A 10 1.34 29.69 -10.87
C LEU A 10 0.77 29.16 -9.54
N LEU A 11 -0.10 29.92 -8.88
CA LEU A 11 -0.77 29.50 -7.65
C LEU A 11 -1.71 28.30 -7.88
N LEU A 12 -2.40 28.26 -9.03
CA LEU A 12 -3.25 27.13 -9.41
C LEU A 12 -2.44 25.86 -9.68
N VAL A 13 -1.25 25.98 -10.28
CA VAL A 13 -0.36 24.83 -10.50
C VAL A 13 0.04 24.17 -9.17
N CYS A 14 0.36 24.97 -8.14
CA CYS A 14 0.71 24.45 -6.82
C CYS A 14 -0.44 23.71 -6.15
N VAL A 15 -1.68 24.22 -6.23
CA VAL A 15 -2.87 23.57 -5.64
C VAL A 15 -3.23 22.25 -6.33
N THR A 16 -2.78 22.04 -7.58
CA THR A 16 -2.96 20.77 -8.30
C THR A 16 -1.77 19.82 -8.19
N ALA A 17 -0.66 20.25 -7.59
CA ALA A 17 0.55 19.43 -7.44
C ALA A 17 0.42 18.37 -6.33
N ASP A 18 -0.68 18.37 -5.57
CA ASP A 18 -0.86 17.51 -4.40
C ASP A 18 -2.21 16.77 -4.44
N ALA A 19 -2.39 15.89 -5.44
CA ALA A 19 -3.42 14.84 -5.36
C ALA A 19 -3.18 13.60 -6.24
N ALA A 20 -2.00 13.44 -6.85
CA ALA A 20 -1.75 12.34 -7.80
C ALA A 20 -0.76 11.26 -7.32
N ASP A 21 -0.16 11.37 -6.14
CA ASP A 21 0.84 10.36 -5.69
C ASP A 21 0.74 10.05 -4.19
N ARG A 22 -0.46 9.64 -3.76
CA ARG A 22 -0.62 8.70 -2.63
C ARG A 22 -1.32 7.42 -3.05
N ALA A 23 -1.40 7.16 -4.35
CA ALA A 23 -1.48 5.80 -4.84
C ALA A 23 -0.06 5.20 -4.76
N GLY A 24 0.43 5.06 -3.52
CA GLY A 24 1.61 4.23 -3.28
C GLY A 24 1.39 2.89 -3.96
N LEU A 25 2.42 2.40 -4.62
CA LEU A 25 2.48 1.21 -5.47
C LEU A 25 2.18 -0.07 -4.67
N MET A 26 1.00 -0.19 -4.06
CA MET A 26 0.64 -1.35 -3.27
C MET A 26 0.43 -2.53 -4.21
N ARG A 27 1.01 -3.68 -3.87
CA ARG A 27 0.82 -4.90 -4.65
C ARG A 27 -0.11 -5.88 -3.94
N LYS A 28 -0.84 -6.66 -4.74
CA LYS A 28 -1.65 -7.75 -4.21
C LYS A 28 -0.75 -8.89 -3.73
N PRO A 29 -0.97 -9.46 -2.53
CA PRO A 29 -0.21 -10.61 -2.08
C PRO A 29 -0.58 -11.87 -2.87
N LEU A 30 0.40 -12.76 -3.07
CA LEU A 30 0.21 -14.09 -3.61
C LEU A 30 -0.34 -15.00 -2.52
N CYS A 31 -1.65 -15.19 -2.53
CA CYS A 31 -2.33 -16.08 -1.58
C CYS A 31 -2.70 -17.41 -2.25
N PRO A 32 -1.80 -18.42 -2.26
CA PRO A 32 -2.15 -19.74 -2.80
C PRO A 32 -3.35 -20.32 -2.05
N LYS A 33 -4.18 -21.10 -2.76
CA LYS A 33 -5.26 -21.85 -2.14
C LYS A 33 -4.65 -22.99 -1.31
N MET A 34 -4.21 -22.66 -0.10
CA MET A 34 -3.73 -23.64 0.85
C MET A 34 -4.94 -24.32 1.48
N GLU A 35 -5.06 -25.64 1.32
CA GLU A 35 -6.08 -26.46 2.01
C GLU A 35 -5.84 -26.49 3.53
N ILE A 36 -4.59 -26.26 3.95
CA ILE A 36 -4.17 -26.14 5.34
C ILE A 36 -3.61 -24.74 5.55
N ALA A 37 -4.03 -24.04 6.60
CA ALA A 37 -3.50 -22.71 6.95
C ALA A 37 -2.09 -22.81 7.58
N ALA A 38 -1.14 -23.39 6.86
CA ALA A 38 0.25 -23.52 7.26
C ALA A 38 1.09 -22.51 6.48
N CYS A 39 1.86 -21.69 7.20
CA CYS A 39 2.85 -20.80 6.60
C CYS A 39 4.27 -21.28 6.93
N PRO A 40 5.23 -21.06 6.02
CA PRO A 40 6.63 -21.25 6.34
C PRO A 40 7.04 -20.34 7.51
N MET A 41 8.01 -20.81 8.31
CA MET A 41 8.54 -20.07 9.46
C MET A 41 9.67 -19.09 9.08
N ASN A 42 9.82 -18.75 7.80
CA ASN A 42 10.80 -17.77 7.37
C ASN A 42 10.35 -16.35 7.76
N PHE A 43 11.29 -15.55 8.22
CA PHE A 43 11.05 -14.14 8.50
C PHE A 43 11.43 -13.31 7.27
N ALA A 44 10.43 -12.79 6.58
CA ALA A 44 10.56 -11.95 5.39
C ALA A 44 9.45 -10.88 5.47
N PRO A 45 9.63 -9.87 6.35
CA PRO A 45 8.54 -9.02 6.78
C PRO A 45 7.97 -8.17 5.65
N VAL A 46 6.67 -7.92 5.71
CA VAL A 46 5.96 -7.03 4.77
C VAL A 46 5.05 -6.08 5.53
N CYS A 47 4.94 -4.86 5.02
CA CYS A 47 4.04 -3.85 5.55
C CYS A 47 2.70 -3.97 4.83
N GLY A 48 1.62 -4.22 5.56
CA GLY A 48 0.27 -4.29 5.01
C GLY A 48 -0.34 -2.90 4.76
N SER A 49 -1.34 -2.85 3.89
CA SER A 49 -2.12 -1.63 3.63
C SER A 49 -2.96 -1.16 4.81
N ASP A 50 -3.10 -2.03 5.81
CA ASP A 50 -3.69 -1.77 7.12
C ASP A 50 -2.67 -1.17 8.13
N GLY A 51 -1.42 -0.96 7.71
CA GLY A 51 -0.35 -0.40 8.54
C GLY A 51 0.29 -1.40 9.51
N ASN A 52 -0.02 -2.70 9.38
CA ASN A 52 0.54 -3.74 10.23
C ASN A 52 1.72 -4.44 9.55
N THR A 53 2.75 -4.76 10.32
CA THR A 53 3.86 -5.62 9.87
C THR A 53 3.49 -7.09 10.01
N TYR A 54 3.63 -7.83 8.92
CA TYR A 54 3.42 -9.28 8.87
C TYR A 54 4.77 -9.99 8.77
N ALA A 55 4.95 -11.11 9.48
CA ALA A 55 6.22 -11.84 9.52
C ALA A 55 6.66 -12.34 8.13
N ASN A 56 5.69 -12.66 7.29
CA ASN A 56 5.86 -12.91 5.85
C ASN A 56 4.53 -12.74 5.09
N GLU A 57 4.62 -12.68 3.76
CA GLU A 57 3.46 -12.56 2.86
C GLU A 57 2.38 -13.65 3.08
N CYS A 58 2.77 -14.86 3.46
CA CYS A 58 1.82 -15.92 3.79
C CYS A 58 0.98 -15.59 5.03
N THR A 59 1.62 -15.08 6.10
CA THR A 59 0.90 -14.67 7.31
C THR A 59 -0.07 -13.51 7.06
N LEU A 60 0.29 -12.58 6.17
CA LEU A 60 -0.61 -11.53 5.68
C LEU A 60 -1.83 -12.14 4.98
N CYS A 61 -1.62 -13.08 4.06
CA CYS A 61 -2.70 -13.78 3.37
C CYS A 61 -3.66 -14.52 4.31
N VAL A 62 -3.13 -15.22 5.32
CA VAL A 62 -3.95 -15.91 6.33
C VAL A 62 -4.79 -14.90 7.11
N GLN A 63 -4.20 -13.79 7.53
CA GLN A 63 -4.91 -12.75 8.26
C GLN A 63 -6.00 -12.10 7.39
N SER A 64 -5.67 -11.70 6.16
CA SER A 64 -6.60 -11.13 5.18
C SER A 64 -7.83 -12.03 4.97
N ARG A 65 -7.63 -13.35 4.85
CA ARG A 65 -8.73 -14.32 4.75
C ARG A 65 -9.52 -14.45 6.06
N LYS A 66 -8.84 -14.48 7.21
CA LYS A 66 -9.46 -14.60 8.54
C LYS A 66 -10.41 -13.44 8.83
N ILE A 67 -9.99 -12.22 8.51
CA ILE A 67 -10.80 -11.01 8.72
C ILE A 67 -11.71 -10.67 7.54
N LYS A 68 -11.61 -11.41 6.43
CA LYS A 68 -12.34 -11.17 5.17
C LYS A 68 -12.16 -9.75 4.61
N MET A 69 -10.96 -9.18 4.76
CA MET A 69 -10.59 -7.88 4.19
C MET A 69 -9.39 -8.05 3.27
N GLU A 70 -9.37 -7.34 2.14
CA GLU A 70 -8.22 -7.32 1.24
C GLU A 70 -7.13 -6.42 1.81
N ILE A 71 -6.01 -7.04 2.23
CA ILE A 71 -4.82 -6.34 2.68
C ILE A 71 -3.81 -6.40 1.54
N LEU A 72 -3.39 -5.25 1.03
CA LEU A 72 -2.33 -5.14 0.03
C LEU A 72 -0.97 -5.03 0.72
N ILE A 73 0.11 -5.31 0.00
CA ILE A 73 1.46 -5.06 0.48
C ILE A 73 1.82 -3.63 0.12
N ALA A 74 2.05 -2.81 1.14
CA ALA A 74 2.50 -1.43 1.02
C ALA A 74 4.01 -1.35 0.72
N LYS A 75 4.81 -2.25 1.32
CA LYS A 75 6.27 -2.31 1.19
C LYS A 75 6.82 -3.70 1.57
N GLU A 76 7.88 -4.12 0.90
CA GLU A 76 8.68 -5.33 1.12
C GLU A 76 9.66 -5.18 2.30
N ASP A 77 9.17 -4.69 3.42
CA ASP A 77 9.86 -4.60 4.72
C ASP A 77 8.79 -4.41 5.81
N SER A 78 9.19 -4.36 7.08
CA SER A 78 8.30 -3.87 8.15
C SER A 78 7.80 -2.45 7.89
N CYS A 79 6.56 -2.17 8.34
CA CYS A 79 6.18 -0.82 8.75
C CYS A 79 7.02 -0.43 9.98
#